data_AF-A0A967NNZ9-F1
#
_entry.id   AF-A0A967NNZ9-F1
#
_cell.length_a   1.000
_cell.length_b   1.000
_cell.length_c   1.000
_cell.angle_alpha   90.00
_cell.angle_beta   90.00
_cell.angle_gamma   90.00
#
_symmetry.space_group_name_H-M   'P 1'
#
loop_
_entity.id
_entity.type
_entity.pdbx_description
1 polymer ?
#
loop_
_entity_poly.entity_id
_entity_poly.type
_entity_poly.pdbx_seq_one_letter_code
_entity_poly.pdbx_strand_id
1 'polypeptide(L)' 'GVASYWIVDPEAESVDVWDFEGGATEPKTFTDTLPVRLAGRTFGTIDLAPIFAPEL' A
#
# COMPACT_ATOMS: atom_id res chain seq x y z
N GLY A 1 5.53 -7.18 -17.56
CA GLY A 1 5.49 -7.58 -16.14
C GLY A 1 4.63 -6.59 -15.37
N VAL A 2 4.21 -6.94 -14.16
CA VAL A 2 3.52 -6.00 -13.24
C VAL A 2 4.59 -5.19 -12.51
N ALA A 3 4.50 -3.86 -12.53
CA ALA A 3 5.46 -2.98 -11.86
C ALA A 3 5.32 -3.06 -10.32
N SER A 4 4.08 -3.10 -9.85
CA SER A 4 3.73 -3.25 -8.44
C SER A 4 2.35 -3.88 -8.28
N TYR A 5 2.13 -4.65 -7.21
CA TYR A 5 0.78 -5.03 -6.78
C TYR A 5 0.62 -4.83 -5.27
N TRP A 6 -0.63 -4.62 -4.86
CA TRP A 6 -1.00 -4.36 -3.47
C TRP A 6 -1.91 -5.48 -2.97
N ILE A 7 -1.65 -5.94 -1.75
CA ILE A 7 -2.55 -6.83 -1.02
C ILE A 7 -3.16 -5.97 0.10
N VAL A 8 -4.49 -5.97 0.18
CA VAL A 8 -5.24 -5.27 1.23
C VAL A 8 -5.80 -6.34 2.16
N ASP A 9 -5.45 -6.26 3.44
CA ASP A 9 -5.96 -7.13 4.50
C ASP A 9 -6.85 -6.31 5.44
N PRO A 10 -8.20 -6.41 5.30
CA PRO A 10 -9.12 -5.69 6.16
C PRO A 10 -9.16 -6.18 7.60
N GLU A 11 -8.78 -7.44 7.88
CA GLU A 11 -8.77 -7.97 9.24
C GLU A 11 -7.55 -7.46 10.03
N ALA A 12 -6.40 -7.36 9.35
CA ALA A 12 -5.19 -6.79 9.90
C ALA A 12 -5.10 -5.26 9.74
N GLU A 13 -6.11 -4.62 9.11
CA GLU A 13 -6.14 -3.20 8.78
C GLU A 13 -4.84 -2.72 8.10
N SER A 14 -4.37 -3.49 7.11
CA SER A 14 -3.05 -3.26 6.51
C SER A 14 -3.03 -3.39 4.99
N VAL A 15 -2.04 -2.75 4.39
CA VAL A 15 -1.74 -2.85 2.95
C VAL A 15 -0.29 -3.25 2.75
N ASP A 16 -0.07 -4.39 2.08
CA ASP A 16 1.25 -4.86 1.66
C ASP A 16 1.52 -4.47 0.21
N VAL A 17 2.60 -3.72 -0.01
CA VAL A 17 3.01 -3.27 -1.34
C VAL A 17 4.25 -4.03 -1.80
N TRP A 18 4.12 -4.72 -2.93
CA TRP A 18 5.23 -5.33 -3.65
C TRP A 18 5.68 -4.41 -4.79
N ASP A 19 6.94 -3.97 -4.76
CA ASP A 19 7.55 -3.07 -5.74
C ASP A 19 8.68 -3.79 -6.50
N PHE A 20 8.37 -4.30 -7.69
CA PHE A 20 9.31 -5.08 -8.49
C PHE A 20 10.25 -4.22 -9.32
N GLU A 21 9.85 -2.98 -9.66
CA GLU A 21 10.73 -2.05 -10.37
C GLU A 21 11.89 -1.58 -9.49
N GLY A 22 11.64 -1.42 -8.19
CA GLY A 22 12.68 -1.15 -7.19
C GLY A 22 13.56 -2.35 -6.84
N GLY A 23 13.30 -3.54 -7.41
CA GLY A 23 14.00 -4.77 -7.09
C GLY A 23 13.70 -5.31 -5.69
N ALA A 24 12.56 -4.94 -5.09
CA ALA A 24 12.21 -5.45 -3.77
C ALA A 24 11.87 -6.94 -3.84
N THR A 25 12.46 -7.71 -2.93
CA THR A 25 12.21 -9.14 -2.76
C THR A 25 11.20 -9.43 -1.66
N GLU A 26 10.81 -8.40 -0.90
CA GLU A 26 9.90 -8.47 0.24
C GLU A 26 8.89 -7.31 0.16
N PRO A 27 7.67 -7.48 0.66
CA PRO A 27 6.67 -6.42 0.68
C PRO A 27 6.99 -5.38 1.74
N LYS A 28 6.42 -4.19 1.56
CA LYS A 28 6.32 -3.18 2.62
C LYS A 28 4.88 -3.12 3.12
N THR A 29 4.70 -3.34 4.41
CA THR A 29 3.42 -3.25 5.10
C THR A 29 3.15 -1.83 5.56
N PHE A 30 1.94 -1.34 5.35
CA PHE A 30 1.45 -0.04 5.79
C PHE A 30 0.16 -0.22 6.59
N THR A 31 0.10 0.37 7.78
CA THR A 31 -1.06 0.31 8.71
C THR A 31 -1.73 1.67 8.86
N ASP A 32 -0.95 2.75 8.89
CA ASP A 32 -1.47 4.10 9.12
C ASP A 32 -1.63 4.91 7.83
N THR A 33 -0.55 5.01 7.04
CA THR A 33 -0.52 5.81 5.81
C THR A 33 0.13 5.07 4.67
N LEU A 34 -0.52 5.06 3.51
CA LEU A 34 -0.01 4.43 2.30
C LEU A 34 0.52 5.49 1.32
N PRO A 35 1.82 5.49 0.97
CA PRO A 35 2.37 6.42 0.00
C PRO A 35 1.87 6.12 -1.42
N VAL A 36 1.30 7.13 -2.07
CA VAL A 36 0.89 7.05 -3.48
C VAL A 36 2.10 7.25 -4.37
N ARG A 37 2.49 6.20 -5.08
CA ARG A 37 3.63 6.21 -5.99
C ARG A 37 3.19 5.92 -7.42
N LEU A 38 3.63 6.75 -8.36
CA LEU A 38 3.46 6.52 -9.80
C LEU A 38 4.82 6.68 -10.48
N ALA A 39 5.25 5.67 -11.24
CA ALA A 39 6.53 5.65 -11.95
C ALA A 39 7.72 6.06 -11.05
N GLY A 40 7.81 5.48 -9.85
CA GLY A 40 8.88 5.75 -8.88
C GLY A 40 8.83 7.11 -8.18
N ARG A 41 7.83 7.95 -8.45
CA ARG A 41 7.64 9.25 -7.78
C ARG A 41 6.50 9.20 -6.77
N THR A 42 6.72 9.80 -5.60
CA THR A 42 5.70 9.94 -4.56
C THR A 42 4.88 11.21 -4.79
N PHE A 43 3.55 11.10 -4.77
CA PHE A 43 2.61 12.20 -4.98
C PHE A 43 1.87 12.62 -3.71
N GLY A 44 1.89 11.78 -2.69
CA GLY A 44 1.21 12.03 -1.42
C GLY A 44 1.00 10.74 -0.65
N THR A 45 0.07 10.78 0.29
CA THR A 45 -0.30 9.65 1.15
C THR A 45 -1.81 9.50 1.21
N ILE A 46 -2.28 8.27 1.31
CA ILE A 46 -3.64 7.92 1.68
C ILE A 46 -3.63 7.61 3.19
N ASP A 47 -4.53 8.22 3.95
CA ASP A 47 -4.81 7.84 5.32
C ASP A 47 -5.64 6.54 5.30
N LEU A 48 -5.14 5.49 5.97
CA LEU A 48 -5.77 4.17 5.96
C LEU A 48 -6.85 4.01 7.02
N ALA A 49 -6.85 4.84 8.08
CA ALA A 49 -7.87 4.80 9.13
C ALA A 49 -9.31 4.88 8.58
N PRO A 50 -9.67 5.82 7.67
CA PRO A 50 -11.03 5.85 7.11
C PRO A 50 -11.32 4.73 6.11
N ILE A 51 -10.31 4.04 5.58
CA ILE A 51 -10.47 2.96 4.60
C ILE A 51 -10.90 1.66 5.28
N PHE A 52 -10.36 1.42 6.48
CA PHE A 52 -10.67 0.23 7.28
C PHE A 52 -11.77 0.44 8.32
N ALA A 53 -12.32 1.65 8.42
CA ALA A 53 -13.43 1.93 9.31
C ALA A 53 -14.64 1.03 8.95
N PRO A 54 -15.31 0.40 9.94
CA PRO A 54 -16.50 -0.38 9.69
C PRO A 54 -17.61 0.51 9.11
N GLU A 55 -18.35 -0.01 8.12
CA GLU A 55 -19.54 0.68 7.60
C GLU A 55 -20.58 0.80 8.74
N LEU A 56 -21.00 2.05 9.02
CA LEU A 56 -21.97 2.41 10.05
C LEU A 56 -23.39 1.93 9.73
#